data_AF-A0A5D2P326-F1
#
_entry.id   AF-A0A5D2P326-F1
#
_cell.length_a   1.000
_cell.length_b   1.000
_cell.length_c   1.000
_cell.angle_alpha   90.00
_cell.angle_beta   90.00
_cell.angle_gamma   90.00
#
_symmetry.space_group_name_H-M   'P 1'
#
loop_
_entity.id
_entity.type
_entity.pdbx_description
1 polymer ?
#
loop_
_entity_poly.entity_id
_entity_poly.type
_entity_poly.pdbx_seq_one_letter_code
_entity_poly.pdbx_strand_id
1 'polypeptide(L)'
;MGLPWYRVHTVVLNDPGRLLSVHIMHTALVTGWAGSMALYELAVFDPSDPVLDPMWRQGMFVIPFMTRLGITNSWGSWSITGGTITNLGI
;
A
#
# COMPACT_ATOMS: atom_id res chain seq x y z
N MET A 1 -31.68 25.65 -14.36
CA MET A 1 -31.08 25.31 -13.04
C MET A 1 -29.85 24.45 -13.29
N GLY A 2 -28.75 24.68 -12.59
CA GLY A 2 -27.51 23.90 -12.74
C GLY A 2 -27.58 22.51 -12.11
N LEU A 3 -26.50 21.73 -12.24
CA LEU A 3 -26.38 20.42 -11.59
C LEU A 3 -26.23 20.58 -10.06
N PRO A 4 -26.94 19.76 -9.24
CA PRO A 4 -26.66 19.66 -7.81
C PRO A 4 -25.25 19.11 -7.53
N TRP A 5 -24.66 19.49 -6.39
CA TRP A 5 -23.26 19.16 -6.04
C TRP A 5 -22.96 17.65 -6.04
N TYR A 6 -23.92 16.81 -5.66
CA TYR A 6 -23.76 15.35 -5.60
C TYR A 6 -23.86 14.68 -6.98
N ARG A 7 -24.13 15.43 -8.06
CA ARG A 7 -24.20 14.92 -9.44
C ARG A 7 -23.05 15.38 -10.33
N VAL A 8 -22.05 16.07 -9.80
CA VAL A 8 -20.99 16.69 -10.62
C VAL A 8 -20.23 15.69 -11.49
N HIS A 9 -20.08 14.43 -11.07
CA HIS A 9 -19.38 13.41 -11.85
C HIS A 9 -20.22 12.79 -12.99
N THR A 10 -21.53 13.08 -13.10
CA THR A 10 -22.33 12.52 -14.22
C THR A 10 -21.91 13.09 -15.58
N VAL A 11 -21.11 14.16 -15.61
CA VAL A 11 -20.63 14.81 -16.83
C VAL A 11 -19.75 13.90 -17.70
N VAL A 12 -19.12 12.87 -17.13
CA VAL A 12 -18.28 11.92 -17.88
C VAL A 12 -19.03 10.66 -18.35
N LEU A 13 -20.34 10.54 -18.06
CA LEU A 13 -21.09 9.30 -18.32
C LEU A 13 -21.12 8.89 -19.80
N ASN A 14 -21.18 9.87 -20.71
CA ASN A 14 -21.16 9.65 -22.16
C ASN A 14 -19.89 10.19 -22.83
N ASP A 15 -18.82 10.40 -22.05
CA ASP A 15 -17.50 10.80 -22.55
C ASP A 15 -16.48 9.72 -22.18
N PRO A 16 -16.34 8.66 -23.01
CA PRO A 16 -15.53 7.50 -22.67
C PRO A 16 -14.03 7.83 -22.51
N GLY A 17 -13.52 8.83 -23.24
CA GLY A 17 -12.13 9.27 -23.14
C GLY A 17 -11.85 9.91 -21.77
N ARG A 18 -12.72 10.82 -21.33
CA ARG A 18 -12.59 11.42 -19.99
C ARG A 18 -12.92 10.44 -18.88
N LEU A 19 -13.88 9.53 -19.11
CA LEU A 19 -14.19 8.47 -18.18
C LEU A 19 -12.95 7.58 -17.94
N LEU A 20 -12.23 7.19 -18.98
CA LEU A 20 -10.97 6.44 -18.83
C LEU A 20 -9.93 7.26 -18.06
N SER A 21 -9.79 8.55 -18.35
CA SER A 21 -8.84 9.42 -17.65
C SER A 21 -9.11 9.50 -16.14
N VAL A 22 -10.35 9.63 -15.70
CA VAL A 22 -10.67 9.66 -14.26
C VAL A 22 -10.47 8.31 -13.59
N HIS A 23 -10.66 7.19 -14.30
CA HIS A 23 -10.30 5.87 -13.79
C HIS A 23 -8.79 5.73 -13.62
N ILE A 24 -7.99 6.20 -14.58
CA ILE A 24 -6.53 6.21 -14.46
C ILE A 24 -6.11 7.08 -13.28
N MET A 25 -6.70 8.27 -13.10
CA MET A 25 -6.45 9.15 -11.95
C MET A 25 -6.75 8.42 -10.64
N HIS A 26 -7.91 7.79 -10.51
CA HIS A 26 -8.27 7.04 -9.31
C HIS A 26 -7.27 5.90 -9.02
N THR A 27 -6.91 5.13 -10.04
CA THR A 27 -5.90 4.07 -9.92
C THR A 27 -4.55 4.63 -9.48
N ALA A 28 -4.11 5.76 -10.03
CA ALA A 28 -2.87 6.42 -9.63
C ALA A 28 -2.90 6.87 -8.16
N LEU A 29 -4.03 7.42 -7.69
CA LEU A 29 -4.20 7.80 -6.29
C LEU A 29 -4.13 6.59 -5.36
N VAL A 30 -4.80 5.49 -5.71
CA VAL A 30 -4.78 4.26 -4.89
C VAL A 30 -3.38 3.64 -4.87
N THR A 31 -2.70 3.55 -6.01
CA THR A 31 -1.31 3.04 -6.08
C THR A 31 -0.35 3.94 -5.31
N GLY A 32 -0.51 5.26 -5.40
CA GLY A 32 0.28 6.22 -4.64
C GLY A 32 0.08 6.07 -3.13
N TRP A 33 -1.17 5.86 -2.69
CA TRP A 33 -1.47 5.58 -1.29
C TRP A 33 -0.84 4.25 -0.83
N ALA A 34 -0.98 3.18 -1.61
CA ALA A 34 -0.44 1.87 -1.25
C ALA A 34 1.08 1.90 -1.08
N GLY A 35 1.80 2.56 -1.99
CA GLY A 35 3.25 2.75 -1.88
C GLY A 35 3.64 3.64 -0.70
N SER A 36 2.92 4.75 -0.48
CA SER A 36 3.21 5.67 0.63
C SER A 36 2.99 5.01 1.99
N MET A 37 1.93 4.21 2.14
CA MET A 37 1.68 3.46 3.38
C MET A 37 2.76 2.40 3.64
N ALA A 38 3.19 1.66 2.61
CA ALA A 38 4.25 0.67 2.77
C ALA A 38 5.59 1.32 3.16
N LEU A 39 5.94 2.44 2.54
CA LEU A 39 7.15 3.20 2.89
C LEU A 39 7.07 3.77 4.31
N TYR A 40 5.90 4.28 4.72
CA TYR A 40 5.68 4.78 6.07
C TYR A 40 5.83 3.66 7.11
N GLU A 41 5.16 2.52 6.90
CA GLU A 41 5.27 1.37 7.81
C GLU A 41 6.70 0.86 7.91
N LEU A 42 7.42 0.71 6.79
CA LEU A 42 8.83 0.33 6.80
C LEU A 42 9.73 1.32 7.56
N ALA A 43 9.40 2.61 7.55
CA ALA A 43 10.18 3.63 8.26
C ALA A 43 10.03 3.56 9.78
N VAL A 44 8.94 2.97 10.29
CA VAL A 44 8.64 2.92 11.74
C VAL A 44 8.61 1.50 12.31
N PHE A 45 8.59 0.47 11.45
CA PHE A 45 8.54 -0.93 11.87
C PHE A 45 9.85 -1.38 12.52
N ASP A 46 9.75 -1.98 13.71
CA ASP A 46 10.86 -2.61 14.42
C ASP A 46 10.84 -4.14 14.19
N PRO A 47 11.81 -4.70 13.43
CA PRO A 47 11.87 -6.14 13.17
C PRO A 47 12.62 -6.93 14.25
N SER A 48 13.04 -6.33 15.37
CA SER A 48 13.99 -6.94 16.30
C SER A 48 13.43 -8.12 17.11
N ASP A 49 12.13 -8.12 17.44
CA ASP A 49 11.50 -9.19 18.23
C ASP A 49 10.16 -9.65 17.61
N PRO A 50 10.18 -10.66 16.71
CA PRO A 50 8.95 -11.17 16.10
C PRO A 50 8.08 -12.00 17.07
N VAL A 51 8.56 -12.32 18.27
CA VAL A 51 7.83 -13.13 19.26
C VAL A 51 7.01 -12.24 20.18
N LEU A 52 7.65 -11.25 20.81
CA LEU A 52 6.99 -10.37 21.78
C LEU A 52 6.50 -9.06 21.16
N ASP A 53 7.08 -8.59 20.06
CA ASP A 53 6.62 -7.36 19.39
C ASP A 53 6.35 -7.56 17.88
N PRO A 54 5.44 -8.48 17.51
CA PRO A 54 5.10 -8.72 16.10
C PRO A 54 4.36 -7.53 15.46
N MET A 55 4.32 -7.51 14.12
CA MET A 55 3.70 -6.46 13.29
C MET A 55 2.33 -5.93 13.76
N TRP A 56 1.47 -6.80 14.31
CA TRP A 56 0.12 -6.43 14.77
C TRP A 56 0.12 -5.66 16.09
N ARG A 57 1.17 -5.77 16.92
CA ARG A 57 1.35 -4.96 18.13
C ARG A 57 1.82 -3.55 17.80
N GLN A 58 2.56 -3.42 16.71
CA GLN A 58 3.11 -2.13 16.24
C GLN A 58 2.11 -1.35 15.36
N GLY A 59 0.91 -1.87 15.12
CA GLY A 59 -0.11 -1.20 14.32
C GLY A 59 0.14 -1.23 12.81
N MET A 60 0.94 -2.19 12.32
CA MET A 60 1.19 -2.34 10.89
C MET A 60 -0.08 -2.86 10.19
N PHE A 61 -0.46 -2.21 9.09
CA PHE A 61 -1.64 -2.54 8.32
C PHE A 61 -1.28 -3.23 7.01
N VAL A 62 -0.41 -2.66 6.18
CA VAL A 62 -0.09 -3.19 4.83
C VAL A 62 1.01 -4.25 4.82
N ILE A 63 1.96 -4.23 5.76
CA ILE A 63 2.98 -5.30 5.91
C ILE A 63 2.34 -6.70 6.01
N PRO A 64 1.31 -6.96 6.85
CA PRO A 64 0.61 -8.26 6.87
C PRO A 64 0.08 -8.72 5.50
N PHE A 65 -0.43 -7.81 4.66
CA PHE A 65 -0.94 -8.16 3.33
C PHE A 65 0.19 -8.56 2.37
N MET A 66 1.34 -7.87 2.44
CA MET A 66 2.52 -8.24 1.66
C MET A 66 3.08 -9.59 2.10
N THR A 67 3.19 -9.81 3.41
CA THR A 67 3.68 -11.09 3.99
C THR A 67 2.78 -12.26 3.65
N ARG A 68 1.45 -12.07 3.62
CA ARG A 68 0.49 -13.10 3.16
C ARG A 68 0.79 -13.61 1.75
N LEU A 69 1.39 -12.78 0.89
CA LEU A 69 1.75 -13.13 -0.48
C LEU A 69 3.23 -13.53 -0.64
N GLY A 70 3.96 -13.71 0.47
CA GLY A 70 5.33 -14.22 0.47
C GLY A 70 6.43 -13.16 0.55
N ILE A 71 6.10 -11.87 0.59
CA ILE A 71 7.09 -10.80 0.77
C ILE A 71 7.50 -10.74 2.25
N THR A 72 8.66 -11.33 2.56
CA THR A 72 9.09 -11.62 3.94
C THR A 72 10.49 -11.13 4.26
N ASN A 73 11.31 -10.81 3.26
CA ASN A 73 12.70 -10.39 3.42
C ASN A 73 12.85 -8.91 3.04
N SER A 74 13.60 -8.17 3.84
CA SER A 74 13.91 -6.76 3.61
C SER A 74 15.33 -6.58 3.14
N TRP A 75 15.58 -5.59 2.27
CA TRP A 75 16.93 -5.18 1.90
C TRP A 75 17.78 -4.64 3.06
N GLY A 76 17.16 -4.43 4.24
CA GLY A 76 17.86 -4.19 5.50
C GLY A 76 18.46 -5.45 6.16
N SER A 77 18.61 -6.55 5.43
CA SER A 77 19.19 -7.83 5.90
C SER A 77 18.42 -8.54 7.02
N TRP A 78 17.11 -8.31 7.12
CA TRP A 78 16.22 -8.99 8.08
C TRP A 78 15.01 -9.65 7.39
N SER A 79 14.43 -10.64 8.07
CA SER A 79 13.20 -11.33 7.67
C SER A 79 12.13 -11.19 8.74
N ILE A 80 10.86 -11.24 8.34
CA ILE A 80 9.72 -11.07 9.25
C ILE A 80 9.64 -12.13 10.35
N THR A 81 10.31 -13.27 10.16
CA THR A 81 10.44 -14.35 11.15
C THR A 81 11.70 -14.23 12.02
N GLY A 82 12.45 -13.12 11.94
CA GLY A 82 13.63 -12.86 12.77
C GLY A 82 14.96 -13.37 12.20
N GLY A 83 14.97 -13.91 10.98
CA GLY A 83 16.21 -14.38 10.33
C GLY A 83 17.04 -13.26 9.71
N THR A 84 18.37 -13.42 9.69
CA THR A 84 19.28 -12.58 8.87
C THR A 84 19.35 -13.13 7.44
N ILE A 85 19.28 -12.25 6.44
CA ILE A 85 19.23 -12.65 5.02
C ILE A 85 20.42 -12.07 4.26
N THR A 86 21.08 -12.91 3.43
CA THR A 86 22.25 -12.54 2.62
C THR A 86 21.93 -12.32 1.14
N ASN A 87 20.94 -13.04 0.60
CA ASN A 87 20.41 -12.80 -0.75
C ASN A 87 19.02 -12.18 -0.65
N LEU A 88 18.94 -10.93 -1.07
CA LEU A 88 17.82 -10.03 -0.84
C LEU A 88 16.81 -10.02 -1.99
N GLY A 89 17.08 -10.76 -3.07
CA GLY A 89 16.27 -10.73 -4.28
C GLY A 89 16.53 -9.48 -5.13
N ILE A 90 15.56 -9.18 -5.99
CA ILE A 90 15.51 -7.93 -6.78
C ILE A 90 14.91 -6.83 -5.94
#